data_AF-A0A441CKP4-F1
#
_entry.id   AF-A0A441CKP4-F1
#
_cell.length_a   1.000
_cell.length_b   1.000
_cell.length_c   1.000
_cell.angle_alpha   90.00
_cell.angle_beta   90.00
_cell.angle_gamma   90.00
#
_symmetry.space_group_name_H-M   'P 1'
#
loop_
_entity.id
_entity.type
_entity.pdbx_description
1 polymer ?
#
loop_
_entity_poly.entity_id
_entity_poly.type
_entity_poly.pdbx_seq_one_letter_code
_entity_poly.pdbx_strand_id
1 'polypeptide(L)'
;MANSPLLTLAAAAILALLLSGCQTAETDGLGVSDAPAEVSGLAASAVAGDMVSRLAEQIGPGKATIVLKQGNSAFGQALESALRSWGYAIATDQKTEKGARTVQLAYLIVPFEGQILARLSTDTVELGRAYTVTPGGARPSSALSVMKRT
;
A
#
# COMPACT_ATOMS: atom_id res chain seq x y z
N MET A 1 0.50 -47.03 -38.36
CA MET A 1 0.41 -46.04 -37.27
C MET A 1 0.70 -44.66 -37.87
N ALA A 2 -0.34 -43.97 -38.35
CA ALA A 2 -0.19 -42.66 -38.96
C ALA A 2 -0.41 -41.60 -37.89
N ASN A 3 0.68 -40.98 -37.41
CA ASN A 3 0.57 -39.78 -36.59
C ASN A 3 0.15 -38.64 -37.51
N SER A 4 -1.13 -38.28 -37.48
CA SER A 4 -1.67 -37.15 -38.24
C SER A 4 -1.00 -35.86 -37.77
N PRO A 5 -0.19 -35.17 -38.60
CA PRO A 5 0.56 -33.98 -38.19
C PRO A 5 -0.36 -32.83 -37.75
N LEU A 6 -1.61 -32.85 -38.24
CA LEU A 6 -2.69 -31.96 -37.85
C LEU A 6 -3.10 -32.11 -36.37
N LEU A 7 -3.07 -33.32 -35.83
CA LEU A 7 -3.41 -33.56 -34.42
C LEU A 7 -2.29 -33.06 -33.48
N THR A 8 -1.04 -33.23 -33.91
CA THR A 8 0.15 -32.77 -33.18
C THR A 8 0.23 -31.24 -33.15
N LEU A 9 -0.11 -30.58 -34.26
CA LEU A 9 -0.19 -29.12 -34.35
C LEU A 9 -1.32 -28.55 -33.48
N ALA A 10 -2.49 -29.20 -33.45
CA ALA A 10 -3.60 -28.80 -32.59
C ALA A 10 -3.26 -28.93 -31.10
N ALA A 11 -2.59 -30.01 -30.71
CA ALA A 11 -2.15 -30.22 -29.33
C ALA A 11 -1.09 -29.19 -28.89
N ALA A 12 -0.15 -28.84 -29.78
CA ALA A 12 0.87 -27.82 -29.51
C ALA A 12 0.25 -26.41 -29.34
N ALA A 13 -0.76 -26.06 -30.15
CA ALA A 13 -1.46 -24.78 -30.04
C ALA A 13 -2.27 -24.66 -28.73
N ILE A 14 -2.90 -25.75 -28.28
CA ILE A 14 -3.64 -25.79 -27.01
C ILE A 14 -2.68 -25.67 -25.82
N LEU A 15 -1.51 -26.31 -25.88
CA LEU A 15 -0.49 -26.18 -24.84
C LEU A 15 0.06 -24.75 -24.76
N ALA A 16 0.27 -24.07 -25.90
CA ALA A 16 0.72 -22.68 -25.93
C ALA A 16 -0.29 -21.69 -25.32
N LEU A 17 -1.60 -21.95 -25.47
CA LEU A 17 -2.66 -21.13 -24.85
C LEU A 17 -2.73 -21.32 -23.32
N LEU A 18 -2.42 -22.52 -22.83
CA LEU A 18 -2.35 -22.84 -21.39
C LEU A 18 -1.10 -22.26 -20.70
N LEU A 19 -0.09 -21.84 -21.47
CA LEU A 19 1.08 -21.10 -20.98
C LEU A 19 0.88 -19.58 -20.99
N SER A 20 -0.34 -19.07 -21.24
CA SER A 20 -0.67 -17.67 -20.96
C SER A 20 -0.65 -17.44 -19.45
N GLY A 21 0.54 -17.23 -18.91
CA GLY A 21 0.74 -16.77 -17.54
C GLY A 21 0.02 -15.45 -17.31
N CYS A 22 -0.32 -15.17 -16.05
CA CYS A 22 -0.77 -13.86 -15.63
C CYS A 22 0.30 -12.82 -15.99
N GLN A 23 0.15 -12.13 -17.13
CA GLN A 23 0.86 -10.89 -17.37
C GLN A 23 0.25 -9.85 -16.44
N THR A 24 0.87 -9.65 -15.28
CA THR A 24 0.79 -8.35 -14.62
C THR A 24 1.42 -7.38 -15.59
N ALA A 25 0.64 -6.41 -16.07
CA ALA A 25 1.16 -5.36 -16.93
C ALA A 25 2.31 -4.66 -16.19
N GLU A 26 3.54 -4.91 -16.63
CA GLU A 26 4.69 -4.13 -16.21
C GLU A 26 4.55 -2.77 -16.89
N THR A 27 3.96 -1.82 -16.16
CA THR A 27 4.08 -0.41 -16.51
C THR A 27 5.52 -0.01 -16.23
N ASP A 28 6.29 0.07 -17.30
CA ASP A 28 7.61 0.67 -17.37
C ASP A 28 7.63 2.04 -16.69
N GLY A 29 8.71 2.31 -15.96
CA GLY A 29 9.01 3.58 -15.33
C GLY A 29 8.48 3.73 -13.91
N LEU A 30 9.28 4.40 -13.06
CA LEU A 30 8.93 4.91 -11.74
C LEU A 30 7.79 5.95 -11.87
N GLY A 31 6.61 5.47 -12.23
CA GLY A 31 5.44 6.25 -12.60
C GLY A 31 4.78 6.87 -11.39
N VAL A 32 4.50 8.16 -11.51
CA VAL A 32 3.76 9.02 -10.58
C VAL A 32 2.64 8.27 -9.87
N SER A 33 2.61 8.42 -8.54
CA SER A 33 1.56 7.97 -7.62
C SER A 33 0.20 8.53 -8.02
N ASP A 34 -0.45 7.93 -9.03
CA ASP A 34 -1.83 8.21 -9.38
C ASP A 34 -2.73 7.29 -8.55
N ALA A 35 -3.39 7.87 -7.55
CA ALA A 35 -4.37 7.15 -6.74
C ALA A 35 -5.63 6.99 -7.60
N PRO A 36 -6.06 5.77 -7.98
CA PRO A 36 -7.25 5.58 -8.80
C PRO A 36 -8.50 5.88 -7.96
N ALA A 37 -9.46 6.59 -8.57
CA ALA A 37 -10.79 6.94 -8.04
C ALA A 37 -10.76 7.37 -6.55
N GLU A 38 -10.57 8.68 -6.33
CA GLU A 38 -10.58 9.38 -5.03
C GLU A 38 -11.20 8.54 -3.91
N VAL A 39 -10.34 7.89 -3.11
CA VAL A 39 -10.74 7.40 -1.81
C VAL A 39 -11.39 8.57 -1.09
N SER A 40 -12.70 8.47 -0.82
CA SER A 40 -13.44 9.57 -0.19
C SER A 40 -12.73 10.01 1.08
N GLY A 41 -12.77 11.30 1.42
CA GLY A 41 -12.05 11.82 2.59
C GLY A 41 -12.36 11.07 3.89
N LEU A 42 -13.60 10.56 4.02
CA LEU A 42 -14.03 9.70 5.13
C LEU A 42 -13.34 8.33 5.11
N ALA A 43 -13.28 7.67 3.95
CA ALA A 43 -12.57 6.40 3.80
C ALA A 43 -11.07 6.57 4.04
N ALA A 44 -10.47 7.65 3.51
CA ALA A 44 -9.05 7.95 3.69
C ALA A 44 -8.71 8.14 5.19
N SER A 45 -9.53 8.92 5.90
CA SER A 45 -9.36 9.16 7.34
C SER A 45 -9.53 7.89 8.17
N ALA A 46 -10.52 7.05 7.85
CA ALA A 46 -10.74 5.78 8.54
C ALA A 46 -9.56 4.80 8.34
N VAL A 47 -9.06 4.65 7.11
CA VAL A 47 -7.90 3.80 6.80
C VAL A 47 -6.64 4.34 7.48
N ALA A 48 -6.37 5.64 7.37
CA ALA A 48 -5.21 6.28 7.98
C ALA A 48 -5.20 6.10 9.51
N GLY A 49 -6.34 6.31 10.17
CA GLY A 49 -6.50 6.13 11.60
C GLY A 49 -6.20 4.70 12.06
N ASP A 50 -6.78 3.68 11.41
CA ASP A 50 -6.46 2.28 11.76
C ASP A 50 -4.98 1.99 11.52
N MET A 51 -4.45 2.28 10.33
CA MET A 51 -3.05 1.94 10.00
C MET A 51 -2.04 2.63 10.93
N VAL A 52 -2.27 3.89 11.33
CA VAL A 52 -1.39 4.60 12.29
C VAL A 52 -1.47 4.01 13.69
N SER A 53 -2.67 3.61 14.15
CA SER A 53 -2.80 2.93 15.44
C SER A 53 -1.96 1.64 15.48
N ARG A 54 -1.98 0.86 14.39
CA ARG A 54 -1.15 -0.35 14.23
C ARG A 54 0.33 -0.05 14.12
N LEU A 55 0.69 1.03 13.43
CA LEU A 55 2.09 1.47 13.34
C LEU A 55 2.64 1.78 14.73
N ALA A 56 1.88 2.50 15.55
CA ALA A 56 2.31 2.85 16.90
C ALA A 56 2.42 1.66 17.87
N GLU A 57 1.62 0.61 17.66
CA GLU A 57 1.83 -0.66 18.36
C GLU A 57 3.19 -1.28 18.01
N GLN A 58 3.72 -1.07 16.80
CA GLN A 58 5.01 -1.62 16.37
C GLN A 58 6.22 -0.76 16.78
N ILE A 59 6.12 0.56 16.63
CA ILE A 59 7.28 1.47 16.81
C ILE A 59 7.21 2.33 18.09
N GLY A 60 6.09 2.26 18.81
CA GLY A 60 5.81 3.04 20.01
C GLY A 60 5.28 4.45 19.72
N PRO A 61 4.32 4.98 20.51
CA PRO A 61 3.68 6.27 20.25
C PRO A 61 4.66 7.43 20.47
N GLY A 62 4.74 8.37 19.52
CA GLY A 62 5.43 9.67 19.68
C GLY A 62 6.94 9.61 19.96
N LYS A 63 7.59 8.45 19.81
CA LYS A 63 9.01 8.26 20.14
C LYS A 63 9.98 8.72 19.04
N ALA A 64 9.46 9.07 17.86
CA ALA A 64 10.25 9.42 16.70
C ALA A 64 9.58 10.52 15.87
N THR A 65 10.40 11.27 15.13
CA THR A 65 9.91 12.17 14.09
C THR A 65 9.69 11.35 12.82
N ILE A 66 8.46 11.35 12.31
CA ILE A 66 8.14 10.69 11.04
C ILE A 66 8.52 11.62 9.89
N VAL A 67 9.38 11.12 9.01
CA VAL A 67 9.66 11.78 7.73
C VAL A 67 8.67 11.22 6.73
N LEU A 68 7.69 12.04 6.35
CA LEU A 68 6.63 11.67 5.42
C LEU A 68 6.83 12.44 4.12
N LYS A 69 7.08 11.72 3.04
CA LYS A 69 7.03 12.32 1.70
C LYS A 69 5.56 12.46 1.30
N GLN A 70 4.97 13.60 1.65
CA GLN A 70 3.60 13.90 1.31
C GLN A 70 3.53 14.33 -0.16
N GLY A 71 2.61 13.74 -0.93
CA GLY A 71 2.13 14.33 -2.19
C GLY A 71 0.81 15.06 -1.95
N ASN A 72 0.21 15.64 -3.00
CA ASN A 72 -1.09 16.34 -2.88
C ASN A 72 -2.30 15.40 -2.77
N SER A 73 -2.15 14.20 -2.21
CA SER A 73 -3.23 13.21 -2.12
C SER A 73 -4.07 13.40 -0.86
N ALA A 74 -5.39 13.20 -0.98
CA ALA A 74 -6.31 13.23 0.16
C ALA A 74 -5.92 12.23 1.26
N PHE A 75 -5.40 11.06 0.87
CA PHE A 75 -4.88 10.08 1.81
C PHE A 75 -3.62 10.56 2.52
N GLY A 76 -2.69 11.22 1.83
CA GLY A 76 -1.47 11.75 2.44
C GLY A 76 -1.77 12.79 3.52
N GLN A 77 -2.78 13.64 3.31
CA GLN A 77 -3.25 14.60 4.31
C GLN A 77 -3.92 13.90 5.51
N ALA A 78 -4.79 12.92 5.25
CA ALA A 78 -5.42 12.12 6.29
C ALA A 78 -4.39 11.34 7.14
N LEU A 79 -3.36 10.78 6.49
CA LEU A 79 -2.26 10.06 7.14
C LEU A 79 -1.44 10.99 8.02
N GLU A 80 -1.07 12.17 7.53
CA GLU A 80 -0.36 13.16 8.33
C GLU A 80 -1.16 13.55 9.57
N SER A 81 -2.46 13.86 9.39
CA SER A 81 -3.36 14.21 10.50
C SER A 81 -3.45 13.09 11.54
N ALA A 82 -3.59 11.83 11.09
CA ALA A 82 -3.64 10.67 11.96
C ALA A 82 -2.32 10.46 12.73
N LEU A 83 -1.17 10.65 12.09
CA LEU A 83 0.12 10.54 12.77
C LEU A 83 0.29 11.63 13.84
N ARG A 84 -0.12 12.88 13.53
CA ARG A 84 -0.07 13.98 14.50
C ARG A 84 -1.00 13.75 15.68
N SER A 85 -2.23 13.26 15.44
CA SER A 85 -3.18 12.94 16.51
C SER A 85 -2.69 11.81 17.42
N TRP A 86 -1.86 10.91 16.90
CA TRP A 86 -1.19 9.86 17.67
C TRP A 86 0.08 10.30 18.40
N GLY A 87 0.45 11.59 18.28
CA GLY A 87 1.57 12.20 19.00
C GLY A 87 2.91 12.17 18.26
N TYR A 88 2.94 11.85 16.96
CA TYR A 88 4.16 11.94 16.17
C TYR A 88 4.43 13.36 15.69
N ALA A 89 5.70 13.77 15.76
CA ALA A 89 6.18 14.92 15.00
C ALA A 89 6.35 14.52 13.53
N ILE A 90 5.96 15.40 12.59
CA ILE A 90 6.11 15.16 11.14
C ILE A 90 7.10 16.16 10.56
N ALA A 91 8.07 15.65 9.80
CA ALA A 91 8.91 16.45 8.92
C ALA A 91 8.46 16.20 7.46
N THR A 92 7.84 17.22 6.85
CA THR A 92 7.56 17.28 5.41
C THR A 92 8.65 18.11 4.73
N ASP A 93 9.31 17.55 3.71
CA ASP A 93 10.31 18.22 2.85
C ASP A 93 11.50 18.95 3.52
N GLN A 94 11.77 18.73 4.81
CA GLN A 94 12.85 19.42 5.52
C GLN A 94 13.92 18.50 6.11
N LYS A 95 15.16 19.00 6.02
CA LYS A 95 16.37 18.45 6.64
C LYS A 95 16.12 18.28 8.14
N THR A 96 15.93 17.05 8.56
CA THR A 96 15.80 16.69 9.97
C THR A 96 17.07 17.06 10.74
N GLU A 97 16.89 17.54 11.96
CA GLU A 97 18.00 17.90 12.84
C GLU A 97 18.91 16.70 13.06
N LYS A 98 20.23 16.89 12.92
CA LYS A 98 21.23 15.83 13.15
C LYS A 98 21.12 15.35 14.60
N GLY A 99 20.65 14.12 14.80
CA GLY A 99 20.60 13.45 16.10
C GLY A 99 19.20 13.09 16.61
N ALA A 100 18.13 13.60 15.99
CA ALA A 100 16.77 13.14 16.31
C ALA A 100 16.51 11.74 15.75
N ARG A 101 15.81 10.88 16.51
CA ARG A 101 15.34 9.58 16.00
C ARG A 101 14.29 9.84 14.92
N THR A 102 14.66 9.63 13.66
CA THR A 102 13.78 9.80 12.52
C THR A 102 13.35 8.45 11.98
N VAL A 103 12.10 8.36 11.53
CA VAL A 103 11.56 7.16 10.87
C VAL A 103 11.01 7.60 9.53
N GLN A 104 11.62 7.11 8.45
CA GLN A 104 11.08 7.33 7.11
C GLN A 104 9.83 6.47 6.95
N LEU A 105 8.71 7.12 6.59
CA LEU A 105 7.45 6.44 6.36
C LEU A 105 7.03 6.61 4.91
N ALA A 106 6.96 5.49 4.20
CA ALA A 106 6.33 5.38 2.90
C ALA A 106 4.92 4.79 3.06
N TYR A 107 4.02 5.15 2.16
CA TYR A 107 2.68 4.58 2.09
C TYR A 107 2.32 4.21 0.65
N LEU A 108 1.46 3.20 0.51
CA LEU A 108 0.83 2.81 -0.74
C LEU A 108 -0.65 2.56 -0.48
N ILE A 109 -1.50 3.14 -1.31
CA ILE A 109 -2.95 2.95 -1.29
C ILE A 109 -3.38 2.61 -2.70
N VAL A 110 -3.86 1.38 -2.88
CA VAL A 110 -4.33 0.91 -4.19
C VAL A 110 -5.73 0.32 -4.06
N PRO A 111 -6.68 0.74 -4.91
CA PRO A 111 -7.96 0.05 -5.02
C PRO A 111 -7.77 -1.31 -5.66
N PHE A 112 -8.47 -2.31 -5.16
CA PHE A 112 -8.45 -3.68 -5.64
C PHE A 112 -9.80 -4.33 -5.37
N GLU A 113 -10.52 -4.75 -6.41
CA GLU A 113 -11.80 -5.48 -6.31
C GLU A 113 -12.83 -4.85 -5.36
N GLY A 114 -13.02 -3.53 -5.43
CA GLY A 114 -13.96 -2.79 -4.56
C GLY A 114 -13.47 -2.61 -3.11
N GLN A 115 -12.24 -3.01 -2.84
CA GLN A 115 -11.52 -2.78 -1.60
C GLN A 115 -10.38 -1.78 -1.82
N ILE A 116 -9.78 -1.35 -0.72
CA ILE A 116 -8.53 -0.59 -0.70
C ILE A 116 -7.48 -1.45 -0.02
N LEU A 117 -6.35 -1.68 -0.67
CA LEU A 117 -5.17 -2.23 -0.05
C LEU A 117 -4.30 -1.08 0.44
N ALA A 118 -4.04 -1.05 1.74
CA ALA A 118 -3.16 -0.08 2.36
C ALA A 118 -1.88 -0.76 2.82
N ARG A 119 -0.75 -0.12 2.54
CA ARG A 119 0.55 -0.50 3.06
C ARG A 119 1.25 0.71 3.66
N LEU A 120 1.85 0.52 4.84
CA LEU A 120 2.79 1.45 5.45
C LEU A 120 4.14 0.76 5.58
N SER A 121 5.23 1.43 5.20
CA SER A 121 6.57 0.86 5.24
C SER A 121 7.54 1.82 5.90
N THR A 122 8.30 1.30 6.86
CA THR A 122 9.49 1.94 7.45
C THR A 122 10.74 1.11 7.15
N ASP A 123 11.88 1.56 7.65
CA ASP A 123 13.14 0.81 7.63
C ASP A 123 13.07 -0.55 8.36
N THR A 124 12.24 -0.65 9.39
CA THR A 124 12.20 -1.75 10.36
C THR A 124 10.92 -2.57 10.30
N VAL A 125 9.81 -2.00 9.82
CA VAL A 125 8.53 -2.69 9.75
C VAL A 125 7.75 -2.33 8.49
N GLU A 126 6.96 -3.28 8.02
CA GLU A 126 5.93 -3.05 7.03
C GLU A 126 4.59 -3.60 7.52
N LEU A 127 3.55 -2.79 7.32
CA LEU A 127 2.18 -3.12 7.64
C LEU A 127 1.36 -3.16 6.37
N GLY A 128 0.48 -4.16 6.26
CA GLY A 128 -0.44 -4.30 5.14
C GLY A 128 -1.83 -4.71 5.59
N ARG A 129 -2.87 -4.10 5.03
CA ARG A 129 -4.26 -4.50 5.29
C ARG A 129 -5.19 -4.11 4.14
N ALA A 130 -6.19 -4.94 3.87
CA ALA A 130 -7.32 -4.63 2.99
C ALA A 130 -8.48 -3.98 3.76
N TYR A 131 -9.22 -3.11 3.08
CA TYR A 131 -10.38 -2.40 3.60
C TYR A 131 -11.54 -2.42 2.62
N THR A 132 -12.74 -2.69 3.10
CA THR A 132 -13.98 -2.47 2.33
C THR A 132 -14.43 -1.03 2.52
N VAL A 133 -14.67 -0.32 1.40
CA VAL A 133 -15.25 1.03 1.42
C VAL A 133 -16.74 0.94 1.74
N THR A 134 -17.21 1.83 2.60
CA THR A 134 -18.61 1.93 3.04
C THR A 134 -19.07 3.39 2.93
N PRO A 135 -20.39 3.67 2.93
CA PRO A 135 -20.89 5.04 2.93
C PRO A 135 -20.37 5.89 4.11
N GLY A 136 -20.04 5.26 5.24
CA GLY A 136 -19.50 5.91 6.43
C GLY A 136 -17.96 5.98 6.51
N GLY A 137 -17.23 5.55 5.47
CA GLY A 137 -15.77 5.51 5.47
C GLY A 137 -15.23 4.15 5.00
N ALA A 138 -14.35 3.51 5.76
CA ALA A 138 -13.77 2.21 5.42
C ALA A 138 -13.66 1.30 6.65
N ARG A 139 -13.75 -0.02 6.45
CA ARG A 139 -13.61 -1.02 7.52
C ARG A 139 -12.58 -2.08 7.13
N PRO A 140 -11.73 -2.56 8.06
CA PRO A 140 -10.86 -3.70 7.85
C PRO A 140 -11.59 -4.90 7.23
N SER A 141 -11.11 -5.40 6.09
CA SER A 141 -11.61 -6.61 5.45
C SER A 141 -10.63 -7.78 5.51
N SER A 142 -9.39 -7.53 5.96
CA SER A 142 -8.38 -8.56 6.24
C SER A 142 -7.78 -8.42 7.64
N ALA A 143 -7.11 -9.48 8.10
CA ALA A 143 -6.15 -9.40 9.19
C ALA A 143 -5.00 -8.43 8.85
N LEU A 144 -4.29 -7.95 9.88
CA LEU A 144 -3.09 -7.13 9.69
C LEU A 144 -1.92 -8.04 9.31
N SER A 145 -1.25 -7.71 8.20
CA SER A 145 0.06 -8.26 7.89
C SER A 145 1.14 -7.39 8.53
N VAL A 146 2.10 -8.03 9.19
CA VAL A 146 3.26 -7.36 9.82
C VAL A 146 4.52 -8.07 9.37
N MET A 147 5.41 -7.35 8.69
CA MET A 147 6.74 -7.85 8.32
C MET A 147 7.80 -7.03 9.03
N LYS A 148 8.65 -7.69 9.83
CA LYS A 148 9.81 -7.05 10.46
C LYS A 148 11.02 -7.21 9.56
N ARG A 149 11.73 -6.12 9.30
CA ARG A 149 13.01 -6.11 8.59
C ARG A 149 14.13 -6.24 9.63
N THR A 150 14.83 -7.38 9.62
CA THR A 150 16.00 -7.67 10.46
C THR A 150 17.29 -7.37 9.73
#